data_AF-Q9RL10-F1
#
_entry.id   AF-Q9RL10-F1
#
_cell.length_a   1.000
_cell.length_b   1.000
_cell.length_c   1.000
_cell.angle_alpha   90.00
_cell.angle_beta   90.00
_cell.angle_gamma   90.00
#
_symmetry.space_group_name_H-M   'P 1'
#
loop_
_entity.id
_entity.type
_entity.pdbx_description
1 polymer ?
#
loop_
_entity_poly.entity_id
_entity_poly.type
_entity_poly.pdbx_seq_one_letter_code
_entity_poly.pdbx_strand_id
1 'polypeptide(L)'
;MPRSDAAVRVRTRLLLMYHLTPQVHVPDDRLRPLSEALGLGRFTAHVEAAGLLLPRLVLHERVREITLPPNAARVDGADITLAVTPRQDPLLFVDVEVPDEAGDSDTIAETLYATWQDRSAIRVGGVPLTAWLDERLRAYGLTDRTADRPPLAFGRNVHQSVFPGAALAGRLLAAHVPGDAVGQDVVTIVLRGTLDSGTGATLGIRRPETLNNAGQTMVAHGRGVSLIVGYAPPVENAFGLAAAGILTAVAAVHRIRRQAFAALELDRAAAVETTDAARALVAQLSHRLNDLQLDLSFSVEVYADTILVPELLVESFHASLRDVSSLADALANTSRIVERVNAVLATRRVGLETAAQQYAEDRDRVLAAVIAAGSLLALPPALLLAYFGVNSSDVDPSRSILDFQHYGVAYAIAWSPFLLLILVGLLARRRISLRLPAPDAATSERRTRRFRRSLRSWLGRSRRPGR
;
A
#
# COMPACT_ATOMS: atom_id res chain seq x y z
N MET A 1 32.80 -31.74 -21.20
CA MET A 1 33.04 -30.39 -21.72
C MET A 1 32.66 -29.37 -20.65
N PRO A 2 33.47 -28.34 -20.38
CA PRO A 2 33.06 -27.26 -19.50
C PRO A 2 31.80 -26.60 -20.09
N ARG A 3 30.76 -26.42 -19.28
CA ARG A 3 29.53 -25.72 -19.70
C ARG A 3 29.85 -24.23 -19.75
N SER A 4 29.87 -23.64 -20.95
CA SER A 4 29.98 -22.20 -21.13
C SER A 4 28.63 -21.56 -20.81
N ASP A 5 28.64 -20.50 -20.01
CA ASP A 5 27.47 -19.63 -19.79
C ASP A 5 27.32 -18.56 -20.86
N ALA A 6 28.29 -18.44 -21.77
CA ALA A 6 28.20 -17.59 -22.93
C ALA A 6 27.55 -18.32 -24.10
N ALA A 7 26.56 -17.69 -24.75
CA ALA A 7 25.89 -18.16 -25.95
C ALA A 7 25.36 -16.99 -26.79
N VAL A 8 25.12 -17.23 -28.08
CA VAL A 8 24.55 -16.24 -28.99
C VAL A 8 23.23 -16.75 -29.53
N ARG A 9 22.17 -15.93 -29.44
CA ARG A 9 20.85 -16.24 -30.01
C ARG A 9 20.80 -15.85 -31.48
N VAL A 10 19.97 -16.53 -32.26
CA VAL A 10 19.70 -16.12 -33.65
C VAL A 10 18.76 -14.91 -33.69
N ARG A 11 17.75 -14.89 -32.82
CA ARG A 11 16.71 -13.85 -32.77
C ARG A 11 16.81 -13.05 -31.48
N THR A 12 16.45 -11.77 -31.55
CA THR A 12 16.34 -10.91 -30.37
C THR A 12 15.10 -11.32 -29.58
N ARG A 13 15.28 -11.69 -28.31
CA ARG A 13 14.18 -11.98 -27.39
C ARG A 13 13.90 -10.75 -26.52
N LEU A 14 12.62 -10.42 -26.36
CA LEU A 14 12.13 -9.41 -25.44
C LEU A 14 11.25 -10.08 -24.39
N LEU A 15 11.67 -9.99 -23.13
CA LEU A 15 10.89 -10.41 -21.98
C LEU A 15 10.23 -9.19 -21.35
N LEU A 16 8.94 -9.01 -21.62
CA LEU A 16 8.15 -7.88 -21.12
C LEU A 16 7.44 -8.28 -19.82
N MET A 17 7.76 -7.61 -18.71
CA MET A 17 7.22 -7.94 -17.39
C MET A 17 6.31 -6.82 -16.88
N TYR A 18 5.08 -7.20 -16.52
CA TYR A 18 4.05 -6.27 -16.08
C TYR A 18 3.44 -6.73 -14.76
N HIS A 19 3.38 -5.82 -13.79
CA HIS A 19 2.47 -6.00 -12.66
C HIS A 19 1.03 -5.74 -13.13
N LEU A 20 0.07 -6.59 -12.77
CA LEU A 20 -1.35 -6.40 -13.08
C LEU A 20 -2.16 -6.02 -11.83
N THR A 21 -3.38 -5.52 -12.01
CA THR A 21 -4.33 -5.21 -10.94
C THR A 21 -5.74 -5.57 -11.39
N PRO A 22 -6.67 -5.96 -10.50
CA PRO A 22 -6.51 -6.17 -9.06
C PRO A 22 -5.82 -7.50 -8.70
N GLN A 23 -5.57 -7.76 -7.41
CA GLN A 23 -5.00 -9.01 -6.89
C GLN A 23 -5.84 -10.24 -7.25
N VAL A 24 -5.23 -11.29 -7.81
CA VAL A 24 -5.91 -12.51 -8.25
C VAL A 24 -5.75 -13.56 -7.17
N HIS A 25 -6.83 -13.92 -6.48
CA HIS A 25 -6.76 -14.96 -5.45
C HIS A 25 -6.80 -16.34 -6.12
N VAL A 26 -5.66 -17.03 -6.09
CA VAL A 26 -5.51 -18.39 -6.62
C VAL A 26 -5.25 -19.32 -5.44
N PRO A 27 -6.06 -20.39 -5.26
CA PRO A 27 -5.83 -21.40 -4.24
C PRO A 27 -4.44 -22.05 -4.36
N ASP A 28 -3.78 -22.31 -3.23
CA ASP A 28 -2.39 -22.79 -3.20
C ASP A 28 -2.19 -24.16 -3.87
N ASP A 29 -3.22 -25.00 -3.91
CA ASP A 29 -3.23 -26.31 -4.58
C ASP A 29 -3.22 -26.19 -6.12
N ARG A 30 -3.60 -25.02 -6.65
CA ARG A 30 -3.59 -24.72 -8.09
C ARG A 30 -2.33 -24.02 -8.57
N LEU A 31 -1.49 -23.57 -7.63
CA LEU A 31 -0.24 -22.91 -7.94
C LEU A 31 0.84 -23.93 -8.29
N ARG A 32 1.63 -23.64 -9.33
CA ARG A 32 2.73 -24.48 -9.81
C ARG A 32 4.07 -23.76 -9.64
N PRO A 33 5.20 -24.46 -9.55
CA PRO A 33 6.50 -23.81 -9.52
C PRO A 33 6.80 -23.08 -10.83
N LEU A 34 7.47 -21.93 -10.76
CA LEU A 34 7.87 -21.17 -11.96
C LEU A 34 8.83 -21.93 -12.87
N SER A 35 9.57 -22.91 -12.33
CA SER A 35 10.47 -23.77 -13.10
C SER A 35 9.77 -24.59 -14.19
N GLU A 36 8.46 -24.81 -14.09
CA GLU A 36 7.68 -25.47 -15.15
C GLU A 36 7.53 -24.61 -16.41
N ALA A 37 7.53 -23.28 -16.27
CA ALA A 37 7.37 -22.34 -17.38
C ALA A 37 8.69 -21.72 -17.82
N LEU A 38 9.66 -21.59 -16.90
CA LEU A 38 10.95 -20.96 -17.16
C LEU A 38 12.02 -22.05 -17.32
N GLY A 39 12.69 -22.07 -18.48
CA GLY A 39 13.82 -22.96 -18.74
C GLY A 39 15.07 -22.55 -17.95
N LEU A 40 15.07 -22.78 -16.63
CA LEU A 40 16.09 -22.31 -15.68
C LEU A 40 17.35 -23.18 -15.62
N GLY A 41 17.34 -24.36 -16.25
CA GLY A 41 18.51 -25.25 -16.33
C GLY A 41 19.09 -25.56 -14.96
N ARG A 42 20.35 -25.14 -14.71
CA ARG A 42 21.03 -25.40 -13.43
C ARG A 42 20.41 -24.68 -12.23
N PHE A 43 19.63 -23.61 -12.46
CA PHE A 43 19.05 -22.79 -11.39
C PHE A 43 17.72 -23.35 -10.86
N THR A 44 17.15 -24.36 -11.52
CA THR A 44 15.83 -24.94 -11.17
C THR A 44 15.74 -25.35 -9.71
N ALA A 45 16.73 -26.10 -9.20
CA ALA A 45 16.70 -26.59 -7.81
C ALA A 45 16.69 -25.45 -6.78
N HIS A 46 17.42 -24.36 -7.04
CA HIS A 46 17.42 -23.19 -6.16
C HIS A 46 16.09 -22.46 -6.17
N VAL A 47 15.50 -22.29 -7.36
CA VAL A 47 14.19 -21.64 -7.53
C VAL A 47 13.08 -22.46 -6.87
N GLU A 48 13.11 -23.78 -6.99
CA GLU A 48 12.12 -24.66 -6.35
C GLU A 48 12.25 -24.65 -4.82
N ALA A 49 13.49 -24.67 -4.30
CA ALA A 49 13.73 -24.53 -2.86
C ALA A 49 13.23 -23.18 -2.31
N ALA A 50 13.27 -22.13 -3.12
CA ALA A 50 12.75 -20.80 -2.80
C ALA A 50 11.25 -20.60 -3.11
N GLY A 51 10.51 -21.67 -3.47
CA GLY A 51 9.15 -21.57 -4.03
C GLY A 51 8.10 -20.89 -3.13
N LEU A 52 8.30 -20.85 -1.81
CA LEU A 52 7.43 -20.13 -0.87
C LEU A 52 7.61 -18.61 -0.91
N LEU A 53 8.77 -18.16 -1.39
CA LEU A 53 9.14 -16.75 -1.46
C LEU A 53 8.97 -16.22 -2.89
N LEU A 54 9.13 -17.06 -3.91
CA LEU A 54 8.99 -16.67 -5.30
C LEU A 54 7.53 -16.60 -5.76
N PRO A 55 7.23 -15.82 -6.82
CA PRO A 55 5.96 -15.93 -7.49
C PRO A 55 5.72 -17.37 -7.95
N ARG A 56 4.47 -17.81 -7.93
CA ARG A 56 4.07 -19.15 -8.39
C ARG A 56 3.27 -19.06 -9.66
N LEU A 57 3.47 -20.04 -10.52
CA LEU A 57 2.85 -20.14 -11.83
C LEU A 57 1.35 -20.41 -11.70
N VAL A 58 0.56 -19.59 -12.40
CA VAL A 58 -0.88 -19.78 -12.60
C VAL A 58 -1.11 -20.36 -13.99
N LEU A 59 -0.59 -19.66 -15.01
CA LEU A 59 -0.81 -19.95 -16.43
C LEU A 59 0.49 -19.83 -17.20
N HIS A 60 0.71 -20.74 -18.15
CA HIS A 60 1.74 -20.61 -19.19
C HIS A 60 1.17 -21.14 -20.50
N GLU A 61 1.03 -20.27 -21.50
CA GLU A 61 0.51 -20.63 -22.83
C GLU A 61 1.31 -19.95 -23.94
N ARG A 62 1.69 -20.73 -24.96
CA ARG A 62 2.23 -20.20 -26.21
C ARG A 62 1.09 -19.75 -27.13
N VAL A 63 1.09 -18.48 -27.50
CA VAL A 63 0.14 -17.89 -28.45
C VAL A 63 0.82 -17.64 -29.80
N ARG A 64 0.16 -18.03 -30.89
CA ARG A 64 0.67 -17.82 -32.25
C ARG A 64 0.29 -16.46 -32.83
N GLU A 65 -0.84 -15.92 -32.43
CA GLU A 65 -1.35 -14.65 -32.94
C GLU A 65 -1.35 -13.62 -31.81
N ILE A 66 -0.27 -12.85 -31.72
CA ILE A 66 -0.14 -11.71 -30.82
C ILE A 66 0.17 -10.45 -31.63
N THR A 67 -0.50 -9.37 -31.30
CA THR A 67 -0.27 -8.05 -31.89
C THR A 67 0.23 -7.13 -30.78
N LEU A 68 1.45 -6.64 -30.93
CA LEU A 68 2.01 -5.60 -30.07
C LEU A 68 1.41 -4.22 -30.43
N PRO A 69 1.61 -3.18 -29.59
CA PRO A 69 1.08 -1.86 -29.87
C PRO A 69 1.60 -1.28 -31.20
N PRO A 70 0.93 -0.24 -31.74
CA PRO A 70 1.43 0.46 -32.94
C PRO A 70 2.89 0.88 -32.77
N ASN A 71 3.67 0.80 -33.86
CA ASN A 71 5.12 1.09 -33.90
C ASN A 71 6.02 0.05 -33.20
N ALA A 72 5.46 -0.97 -32.56
CA ALA A 72 6.27 -2.11 -32.11
C ALA A 72 6.62 -3.04 -33.28
N ALA A 73 7.76 -3.73 -33.16
CA ALA A 73 8.18 -4.75 -34.10
C ALA A 73 7.14 -5.86 -34.23
N ARG A 74 7.04 -6.44 -35.44
CA ARG A 74 6.24 -7.64 -35.66
C ARG A 74 6.90 -8.85 -35.02
N VAL A 75 6.08 -9.72 -34.44
CA VAL A 75 6.51 -10.93 -33.74
C VAL A 75 5.66 -12.12 -34.20
N ASP A 76 6.25 -13.32 -34.20
CA ASP A 76 5.59 -14.54 -34.73
C ASP A 76 4.76 -15.30 -33.67
N GLY A 77 4.62 -14.71 -32.48
CA GLY A 77 3.96 -15.31 -31.32
C GLY A 77 4.62 -14.90 -30.02
N ALA A 78 4.00 -15.30 -28.90
CA ALA A 78 4.51 -15.05 -27.56
C ALA A 78 4.31 -16.25 -26.65
N ASP A 79 5.20 -16.42 -25.67
CA ASP A 79 4.91 -17.21 -24.48
C ASP A 79 4.36 -16.27 -23.42
N ILE A 80 3.11 -16.53 -23.01
CA ILE A 80 2.42 -15.74 -22.00
C ILE A 80 2.44 -16.53 -20.70
N THR A 81 3.11 -15.98 -19.69
CA THR A 81 3.17 -16.57 -18.35
C THR A 81 2.51 -15.62 -17.36
N LEU A 82 1.50 -16.11 -16.64
CA LEU A 82 0.92 -15.42 -15.50
C LEU A 82 1.37 -16.14 -14.22
N ALA A 83 1.99 -15.38 -13.34
CA ALA A 83 2.36 -15.81 -12.01
C ALA A 83 1.66 -14.92 -10.97
N VAL A 84 1.57 -15.39 -9.74
CA VAL A 84 1.15 -14.59 -8.59
C VAL A 84 2.19 -14.65 -7.50
N THR A 85 2.43 -13.53 -6.84
CA THR A 85 3.25 -13.52 -5.63
C THR A 85 2.53 -14.29 -4.50
N PRO A 86 3.23 -14.69 -3.43
CA PRO A 86 2.64 -15.05 -2.14
C PRO A 86 1.54 -14.09 -1.62
N ARG A 87 1.56 -12.82 -2.04
CA ARG A 87 0.50 -11.83 -1.75
C ARG A 87 -0.62 -11.78 -2.78
N GLN A 88 -0.64 -12.74 -3.70
CA GLN A 88 -1.64 -12.86 -4.76
C GLN A 88 -1.62 -11.65 -5.72
N ASP A 89 -0.47 -10.97 -5.82
CA ASP A 89 -0.26 -9.92 -6.81
C ASP A 89 0.09 -10.55 -8.16
N PRO A 90 -0.70 -10.32 -9.21
CA PRO A 90 -0.44 -10.91 -10.52
C PRO A 90 0.75 -10.24 -11.22
N LEU A 91 1.65 -11.08 -11.71
CA LEU A 91 2.82 -10.74 -12.51
C LEU A 91 2.70 -11.44 -13.87
N LEU A 92 2.70 -10.65 -14.94
CA LEU A 92 2.58 -11.11 -16.31
C LEU A 92 3.93 -11.00 -17.00
N PHE A 93 4.36 -12.10 -17.63
CA PHE A 93 5.47 -12.16 -18.56
C PHE A 93 4.93 -12.35 -19.98
N VAL A 94 5.34 -11.50 -20.89
CA VAL A 94 5.09 -11.65 -22.34
C VAL A 94 6.45 -11.78 -22.99
N ASP A 95 6.77 -13.01 -23.41
CA ASP A 95 8.06 -13.36 -23.99
C ASP A 95 7.93 -13.48 -25.51
N VAL A 96 8.56 -12.57 -26.24
CA VAL A 96 8.46 -12.48 -27.71
C VAL A 96 9.82 -12.51 -28.36
N GLU A 97 9.88 -13.04 -29.58
CA GLU A 97 11.09 -13.04 -30.41
C GLU A 97 10.91 -12.15 -31.64
N VAL A 98 11.75 -11.14 -31.74
CA VAL A 98 11.85 -10.23 -32.88
C VAL A 98 12.80 -10.84 -33.91
N PRO A 99 12.42 -10.91 -35.19
CA PRO A 99 13.32 -11.33 -36.27
C PRO A 99 14.58 -10.46 -36.33
N ASP A 100 15.73 -11.05 -36.69
CA ASP A 100 17.03 -10.35 -36.70
C ASP A 100 17.04 -9.13 -37.66
N GLU A 101 16.29 -9.20 -38.77
CA GLU A 101 16.11 -8.10 -39.73
C GLU A 101 15.47 -6.84 -39.11
N ALA A 102 14.62 -7.01 -38.09
CA ALA A 102 13.96 -5.94 -37.35
C ALA A 102 14.59 -5.74 -35.95
N GLY A 103 15.76 -6.35 -35.72
CA GLY A 103 16.43 -6.41 -34.42
C GLY A 103 17.49 -5.33 -34.21
N ASP A 104 17.42 -4.19 -34.88
CA ASP A 104 18.33 -3.06 -34.61
C ASP A 104 17.97 -2.32 -33.31
N SER A 105 18.89 -1.47 -32.85
CA SER A 105 18.76 -0.76 -31.57
C SER A 105 17.57 0.18 -31.54
N ASP A 106 17.31 0.89 -32.65
CA ASP A 106 16.19 1.84 -32.78
C ASP A 106 14.84 1.12 -32.78
N THR A 107 14.64 0.07 -33.59
CA THR A 107 13.39 -0.69 -33.63
C THR A 107 13.11 -1.37 -32.30
N ILE A 108 14.14 -1.90 -31.63
CA ILE A 108 13.99 -2.46 -30.28
C ILE A 108 13.57 -1.35 -29.30
N ALA A 109 14.22 -0.18 -29.31
CA ALA A 109 13.88 0.92 -28.43
C ALA A 109 12.44 1.41 -28.65
N GLU A 110 11.99 1.56 -29.89
CA GLU A 110 10.61 1.90 -30.24
C GLU A 110 9.64 0.82 -29.74
N THR A 111 9.98 -0.46 -29.93
CA THR A 111 9.17 -1.58 -29.42
C THR A 111 9.05 -1.55 -27.91
N LEU A 112 10.15 -1.31 -27.18
CA LEU A 112 10.15 -1.18 -25.73
C LEU A 112 9.33 0.02 -25.27
N TYR A 113 9.42 1.15 -25.97
CA TYR A 113 8.66 2.36 -25.68
C TYR A 113 7.16 2.14 -25.89
N ALA A 114 6.76 1.62 -27.05
CA ALA A 114 5.37 1.32 -27.40
C ALA A 114 4.75 0.31 -26.43
N THR A 115 5.48 -0.76 -26.09
CA THR A 115 5.02 -1.76 -25.11
C THR A 115 5.10 -1.27 -23.66
N TRP A 116 5.80 -0.19 -23.36
CA TRP A 116 5.74 0.45 -22.04
C TRP A 116 4.54 1.41 -21.94
N GLN A 117 4.38 2.30 -22.92
CA GLN A 117 3.35 3.33 -22.94
C GLN A 117 1.96 2.77 -23.27
N ASP A 118 1.85 2.06 -24.39
CA ASP A 118 0.58 1.62 -24.99
C ASP A 118 0.32 0.12 -24.74
N ARG A 119 0.82 -0.43 -23.63
CA ARG A 119 0.65 -1.85 -23.24
C ARG A 119 -0.79 -2.36 -23.27
N SER A 120 -1.78 -1.50 -23.02
CA SER A 120 -3.21 -1.86 -23.12
C SER A 120 -3.67 -2.17 -24.55
N ALA A 121 -2.88 -1.80 -25.56
CA ALA A 121 -3.14 -2.11 -26.95
C ALA A 121 -2.63 -3.51 -27.38
N ILE A 122 -1.92 -4.24 -26.50
CA ILE A 122 -1.49 -5.62 -26.80
C ILE A 122 -2.73 -6.50 -26.95
N ARG A 123 -2.78 -7.28 -28.04
CA ARG A 123 -3.90 -8.17 -28.38
C ARG A 123 -3.43 -9.59 -28.67
N VAL A 124 -4.27 -10.56 -28.32
CA VAL A 124 -4.11 -11.98 -28.67
C VAL A 124 -5.33 -12.39 -29.47
N GLY A 125 -5.15 -12.81 -30.72
CA GLY A 125 -6.27 -13.11 -31.63
C GLY A 125 -7.28 -11.95 -31.75
N GLY A 126 -6.80 -10.70 -31.78
CA GLY A 126 -7.63 -9.48 -31.81
C GLY A 126 -8.24 -9.05 -30.46
N VAL A 127 -8.26 -9.92 -29.44
CA VAL A 127 -8.80 -9.63 -28.11
C VAL A 127 -7.75 -8.94 -27.25
N PRO A 128 -8.09 -7.89 -26.45
CA PRO A 128 -7.14 -7.29 -25.52
C PRO A 128 -6.52 -8.31 -24.57
N LEU A 129 -5.21 -8.26 -24.35
CA LEU A 129 -4.47 -9.26 -23.58
C LEU A 129 -5.05 -9.48 -22.17
N THR A 130 -5.46 -8.42 -21.48
CA THR A 130 -6.05 -8.56 -20.13
C THR A 130 -7.42 -9.23 -20.14
N ALA A 131 -8.24 -8.97 -21.16
CA ALA A 131 -9.53 -9.64 -21.33
C ALA A 131 -9.35 -11.13 -21.68
N TRP A 132 -8.35 -11.43 -22.51
CA TRP A 132 -7.95 -12.80 -22.83
C TRP A 132 -7.47 -13.55 -21.58
N LEU A 133 -6.66 -12.91 -20.72
CA LEU A 133 -6.24 -13.49 -19.43
C LEU A 133 -7.43 -13.75 -18.49
N ASP A 134 -8.36 -12.80 -18.38
CA ASP A 134 -9.58 -12.96 -17.57
C ASP A 134 -10.45 -14.12 -18.05
N GLU A 135 -10.52 -14.35 -19.37
CA GLU A 135 -11.23 -15.49 -19.95
C GLU A 135 -10.52 -16.82 -19.60
N ARG A 136 -9.19 -16.86 -19.71
CA ARG A 136 -8.40 -18.05 -19.33
C ARG A 136 -8.56 -18.38 -17.85
N LEU A 137 -8.43 -17.40 -16.96
CA LEU A 137 -8.61 -17.59 -15.52
C LEU A 137 -10.00 -18.13 -15.18
N ARG A 138 -11.05 -17.71 -15.91
CA ARG A 138 -12.40 -18.28 -15.80
C ARG A 138 -12.46 -19.73 -16.27
N ALA A 139 -11.84 -20.05 -17.40
CA ALA A 139 -11.78 -21.42 -17.92
C ALA A 139 -11.06 -22.39 -16.95
N TYR A 140 -10.06 -21.91 -16.20
CA TYR A 140 -9.38 -22.69 -15.16
C TYR A 140 -10.17 -22.82 -13.85
N GLY A 141 -11.35 -22.20 -13.74
CA GLY A 141 -12.16 -22.21 -12.51
C GLY A 141 -11.55 -21.40 -11.37
N LEU A 142 -10.62 -20.48 -11.66
CA LEU A 142 -9.92 -19.67 -10.66
C LEU A 142 -10.66 -18.37 -10.32
N THR A 143 -11.70 -18.04 -11.07
CA THR A 143 -12.53 -16.87 -10.83
C THR A 143 -13.98 -17.33 -10.78
N ASP A 144 -14.57 -17.23 -9.58
CA ASP A 144 -15.98 -17.50 -9.40
C ASP A 144 -16.82 -16.30 -9.87
N ARG A 145 -18.06 -16.57 -10.22
CA ARG A 145 -18.99 -15.74 -11.02
C ARG A 145 -19.50 -14.47 -10.30
N THR A 146 -18.71 -13.78 -9.48
CA THR A 146 -19.13 -12.52 -8.87
C THR A 146 -18.88 -11.36 -9.82
N ALA A 147 -19.97 -10.80 -10.35
CA ALA A 147 -20.03 -9.66 -11.26
C ALA A 147 -19.44 -8.33 -10.70
N ASP A 148 -18.76 -8.37 -9.56
CA ASP A 148 -18.35 -7.20 -8.77
C ASP A 148 -16.83 -6.97 -8.73
N ARG A 149 -16.04 -7.81 -9.41
CA ARG A 149 -14.59 -7.64 -9.47
C ARG A 149 -14.20 -6.78 -10.68
N PRO A 150 -13.36 -5.74 -10.50
CA PRO A 150 -12.86 -4.99 -11.64
C PRO A 150 -11.99 -5.89 -12.54
N PRO A 151 -12.05 -5.70 -13.87
CA PRO A 151 -11.30 -6.51 -14.82
C PRO A 151 -9.79 -6.36 -14.61
N LEU A 152 -9.02 -7.34 -15.07
CA LEU A 152 -7.57 -7.22 -15.06
C LEU A 152 -7.14 -6.02 -15.91
N ALA A 153 -6.23 -5.24 -15.33
CA ALA A 153 -5.65 -4.05 -15.93
C ALA A 153 -4.15 -4.01 -15.67
N PHE A 154 -3.41 -3.43 -16.61
CA PHE A 154 -1.98 -3.20 -16.42
C PHE A 154 -1.74 -2.21 -15.29
N GLY A 155 -0.87 -2.61 -14.36
CA GLY A 155 -0.32 -1.73 -13.35
C GLY A 155 0.60 -0.67 -13.96
N ARG A 156 1.22 0.12 -13.08
CA ARG A 156 2.16 1.18 -13.46
C ARG A 156 3.62 0.74 -13.51
N ASN A 157 3.93 -0.40 -12.91
CA ASN A 157 5.31 -0.89 -12.81
C ASN A 157 5.55 -1.89 -13.94
N VAL A 158 6.62 -1.65 -14.68
CA VAL A 158 7.02 -2.42 -15.86
C VAL A 158 8.53 -2.57 -15.82
N HIS A 159 9.02 -3.76 -16.14
CA HIS A 159 10.42 -3.98 -16.45
C HIS A 159 10.51 -4.78 -17.75
N GLN A 160 11.50 -4.50 -18.59
CA GLN A 160 11.68 -5.20 -19.86
C GLN A 160 13.12 -5.66 -19.99
N SER A 161 13.33 -6.92 -20.32
CA SER A 161 14.67 -7.46 -20.57
C SER A 161 14.84 -7.75 -22.05
N VAL A 162 15.98 -7.32 -22.61
CA VAL A 162 16.37 -7.51 -24.00
C VAL A 162 17.54 -8.47 -24.05
N PHE A 163 17.39 -9.52 -24.83
CA PHE A 163 18.42 -10.50 -25.14
C PHE A 163 18.70 -10.46 -26.65
N PRO A 164 19.73 -9.72 -27.10
CA PRO A 164 19.97 -9.49 -28.52
C PRO A 164 20.26 -10.75 -29.32
N GLY A 165 19.76 -10.78 -30.56
CA GLY A 165 20.15 -11.74 -31.59
C GLY A 165 21.58 -11.51 -32.08
N ALA A 166 22.08 -12.42 -32.91
CA ALA A 166 23.49 -12.52 -33.25
C ALA A 166 24.05 -11.24 -33.89
N ALA A 167 23.32 -10.61 -34.80
CA ALA A 167 23.78 -9.41 -35.48
C ALA A 167 23.94 -8.22 -34.50
N LEU A 168 22.90 -7.94 -33.71
CA LEU A 168 22.96 -6.87 -32.71
C LEU A 168 23.94 -7.19 -31.58
N ALA A 169 23.97 -8.43 -31.09
CA ALA A 169 24.93 -8.87 -30.07
C ALA A 169 26.37 -8.66 -30.52
N GLY A 170 26.69 -9.01 -31.78
CA GLY A 170 28.02 -8.80 -32.36
C GLY A 170 28.42 -7.33 -32.38
N ARG A 171 27.51 -6.43 -32.80
CA ARG A 171 27.76 -4.97 -32.79
C ARG A 171 27.98 -4.44 -31.36
N LEU A 172 27.12 -4.84 -30.42
CA LEU A 172 27.19 -4.41 -29.03
C LEU A 172 28.47 -4.88 -28.33
N LEU A 173 28.88 -6.14 -28.56
CA LEU A 173 30.10 -6.71 -27.99
C LEU A 173 31.36 -6.12 -28.63
N ALA A 174 31.33 -5.80 -29.93
CA ALA A 174 32.46 -5.15 -30.62
C ALA A 174 32.64 -3.69 -30.20
N ALA A 175 31.54 -2.96 -29.96
CA ALA A 175 31.56 -1.59 -29.46
C ALA A 175 31.79 -1.50 -27.94
N HIS A 176 31.81 -2.64 -27.23
CA HIS A 176 31.99 -2.66 -25.79
C HIS A 176 33.43 -2.27 -25.43
N VAL A 177 33.57 -1.08 -24.82
CA VAL A 177 34.83 -0.61 -24.24
C VAL A 177 34.77 -0.80 -22.71
N PRO A 178 35.81 -1.39 -22.09
CA PRO A 178 35.92 -1.44 -20.62
C PRO A 178 35.87 -0.04 -19.99
N GLY A 179 35.25 0.08 -18.81
CA GLY A 179 35.10 1.34 -18.06
C GLY A 179 33.65 1.86 -18.06
N ASP A 180 33.46 3.18 -17.95
CA ASP A 180 32.14 3.81 -17.77
C ASP A 180 31.49 4.34 -19.06
N ALA A 181 32.22 4.37 -20.18
CA ALA A 181 31.70 4.86 -21.45
C ALA A 181 30.63 3.93 -22.05
N VAL A 182 29.42 4.44 -22.25
CA VAL A 182 28.28 3.68 -22.78
C VAL A 182 28.08 4.00 -24.27
N GLY A 183 28.05 2.98 -25.12
CA GLY A 183 27.80 3.13 -26.55
C GLY A 183 26.36 3.56 -26.86
N GLN A 184 26.15 4.24 -27.99
CA GLN A 184 24.85 4.80 -28.36
C GLN A 184 23.73 3.75 -28.46
N ASP A 185 24.02 2.56 -28.97
CA ASP A 185 23.03 1.47 -29.05
C ASP A 185 22.53 1.03 -27.66
N VAL A 186 23.45 0.99 -26.67
CA VAL A 186 23.09 0.67 -25.28
C VAL A 186 22.22 1.76 -24.68
N VAL A 187 22.58 3.04 -24.90
CA VAL A 187 21.77 4.18 -24.44
C VAL A 187 20.37 4.11 -25.04
N THR A 188 20.29 3.89 -26.35
CA THR A 188 19.05 3.86 -27.13
C THR A 188 18.09 2.79 -26.60
N ILE A 189 18.60 1.57 -26.40
CA ILE A 189 17.79 0.46 -25.89
C ILE A 189 17.40 0.68 -24.42
N VAL A 190 18.36 0.99 -23.54
CA VAL A 190 18.11 1.06 -22.08
C VAL A 190 17.19 2.23 -21.72
N LEU A 191 17.25 3.34 -22.45
CA LEU A 191 16.39 4.50 -22.21
C LEU A 191 15.10 4.48 -23.04
N ARG A 192 14.93 3.49 -23.92
CA ARG A 192 13.79 3.38 -24.86
C ARG A 192 13.70 4.59 -25.81
N GLY A 193 14.86 5.06 -26.29
CA GLY A 193 14.94 6.19 -27.21
C GLY A 193 16.33 6.79 -27.27
N THR A 194 16.55 7.60 -28.30
CA THR A 194 17.83 8.27 -28.56
C THR A 194 17.98 9.53 -27.73
N LEU A 195 19.18 9.75 -27.18
CA LEU A 195 19.59 11.06 -26.69
C LEU A 195 20.68 11.61 -27.61
N ASP A 196 20.62 12.91 -27.87
CA ASP A 196 21.67 13.61 -28.61
C ASP A 196 22.99 13.46 -27.85
N SER A 197 24.05 13.11 -28.57
CA SER A 197 25.33 12.56 -28.11
C SER A 197 26.23 13.51 -27.30
N GLY A 198 25.67 14.51 -26.62
CA GLY A 198 26.41 15.57 -25.91
C GLY A 198 26.42 15.49 -24.38
N THR A 199 25.62 14.64 -23.74
CA THR A 199 25.56 14.58 -22.28
C THR A 199 26.49 13.50 -21.74
N GLY A 200 27.76 13.85 -21.50
CA GLY A 200 28.78 13.00 -20.87
C GLY A 200 28.51 12.61 -19.40
N ALA A 201 27.25 12.52 -18.98
CA ALA A 201 26.83 11.99 -17.69
C ALA A 201 26.32 10.55 -17.88
N THR A 202 26.72 9.64 -16.99
CA THR A 202 26.09 8.32 -16.91
C THR A 202 24.61 8.53 -16.61
N LEU A 203 23.74 8.29 -17.60
CA LEU A 203 22.29 8.55 -17.58
C LEU A 203 21.51 7.63 -16.61
N GLY A 204 22.13 7.28 -15.48
CA GLY A 204 21.65 6.24 -14.56
C GLY A 204 21.82 4.81 -15.10
N ILE A 205 22.47 4.63 -16.25
CA ILE A 205 22.78 3.30 -16.81
C ILE A 205 23.94 2.69 -16.01
N ARG A 206 23.77 1.45 -15.56
CA ARG A 206 24.79 0.67 -14.85
C ARG A 206 25.26 -0.51 -15.67
N ARG A 207 26.53 -0.85 -15.51
CA ARG A 207 27.21 -2.00 -16.10
C ARG A 207 28.06 -2.69 -15.03
N PRO A 208 27.53 -3.72 -14.34
CA PRO A 208 28.30 -4.42 -13.30
C PRO A 208 29.50 -5.16 -13.92
N GLU A 209 30.72 -4.85 -13.47
CA GLU A 209 31.97 -5.34 -14.08
C GLU A 209 32.03 -6.88 -14.18
N THR A 210 31.56 -7.57 -13.14
CA THR A 210 31.46 -9.04 -13.03
C THR A 210 30.66 -9.71 -14.14
N LEU A 211 29.76 -8.98 -14.82
CA LEU A 211 28.91 -9.49 -15.90
C LEU A 211 29.40 -9.06 -17.30
N ASN A 212 30.44 -8.25 -17.36
CA ASN A 212 30.93 -7.66 -18.59
C ASN A 212 32.31 -8.25 -18.94
N ASN A 213 32.31 -9.26 -19.81
CA ASN A 213 33.52 -9.87 -20.34
C ASN A 213 33.72 -9.42 -21.77
N ALA A 214 34.85 -8.74 -22.04
CA ALA A 214 35.15 -8.16 -23.33
C ALA A 214 34.97 -9.18 -24.48
N GLY A 215 34.14 -8.82 -25.46
CA GLY A 215 33.86 -9.65 -26.64
C GLY A 215 33.00 -10.90 -26.39
N GLN A 216 32.59 -11.20 -25.14
CA GLN A 216 31.80 -12.40 -24.82
C GLN A 216 30.44 -12.08 -24.22
N THR A 217 30.40 -11.29 -23.14
CA THR A 217 29.16 -11.00 -22.42
C THR A 217 29.08 -9.54 -22.05
N MET A 218 27.87 -8.99 -22.06
CA MET A 218 27.64 -7.62 -21.61
C MET A 218 26.29 -7.51 -20.91
N VAL A 219 26.25 -6.82 -19.77
CA VAL A 219 25.01 -6.42 -19.11
C VAL A 219 25.04 -4.92 -18.89
N ALA A 220 23.99 -4.25 -19.37
CA ALA A 220 23.71 -2.86 -19.11
C ALA A 220 22.24 -2.70 -18.70
N HIS A 221 21.96 -1.94 -17.67
CA HIS A 221 20.58 -1.75 -17.23
C HIS A 221 20.33 -0.35 -16.69
N GLY A 222 19.08 0.05 -16.78
CA GLY A 222 18.51 1.16 -16.06
C GLY A 222 17.36 0.66 -15.19
N ARG A 223 16.58 1.59 -14.62
CA ARG A 223 15.49 1.23 -13.71
C ARG A 223 14.41 0.33 -14.32
N GLY A 224 14.15 0.48 -15.62
CA GLY A 224 13.01 -0.20 -16.28
C GLY A 224 13.39 -1.12 -17.43
N VAL A 225 14.66 -1.14 -17.85
CA VAL A 225 15.13 -1.95 -18.98
C VAL A 225 16.48 -2.55 -18.62
N SER A 226 16.66 -3.84 -18.92
CA SER A 226 17.95 -4.52 -18.86
C SER A 226 18.30 -5.09 -20.23
N LEU A 227 19.48 -4.74 -20.72
CA LEU A 227 20.10 -5.28 -21.92
C LEU A 227 21.14 -6.33 -21.49
N ILE A 228 20.93 -7.57 -21.91
CA ILE A 228 21.73 -8.73 -21.49
C ILE A 228 22.21 -9.44 -22.76
N VAL A 229 23.52 -9.46 -22.98
CA VAL A 229 24.12 -9.89 -24.25
C VAL A 229 25.08 -11.04 -24.01
N GLY A 230 25.00 -12.05 -24.88
CA GLY A 230 25.98 -13.12 -24.93
C GLY A 230 25.82 -14.21 -23.87
N TYR A 231 24.71 -14.26 -23.14
CA TYR A 231 24.46 -15.28 -22.12
C TYR A 231 23.60 -16.44 -22.63
N ALA A 232 23.76 -17.61 -22.04
CA ALA A 232 22.94 -18.79 -22.34
C ALA A 232 21.50 -18.64 -21.81
N PRO A 233 20.49 -19.23 -22.49
CA PRO A 233 19.07 -19.07 -22.11
C PRO A 233 18.74 -19.36 -20.64
N PRO A 234 19.34 -20.36 -19.95
CA PRO A 234 19.11 -20.55 -18.52
C PRO A 234 19.51 -19.36 -17.64
N VAL A 235 20.63 -18.70 -17.99
CA VAL A 235 21.14 -17.52 -17.29
C VAL A 235 20.28 -16.30 -17.60
N GLU A 236 19.86 -16.14 -18.86
CA GLU A 236 18.90 -15.11 -19.27
C GLU A 236 17.58 -15.19 -18.48
N ASN A 237 17.04 -16.41 -18.32
CA ASN A 237 15.83 -16.65 -17.54
C ASN A 237 16.02 -16.34 -16.06
N ALA A 238 17.20 -16.66 -15.50
CA ALA A 238 17.53 -16.33 -14.12
C ALA A 238 17.62 -14.81 -13.91
N PHE A 239 18.21 -14.06 -14.85
CA PHE A 239 18.19 -12.59 -14.81
C PHE A 239 16.78 -12.03 -14.95
N GLY A 240 15.95 -12.59 -15.83
CA GLY A 240 14.53 -12.22 -15.94
C GLY A 240 13.78 -12.42 -14.63
N LEU A 241 14.01 -13.53 -13.92
CA LEU A 241 13.43 -13.80 -12.61
C LEU A 241 13.93 -12.83 -11.53
N ALA A 242 15.23 -12.50 -11.52
CA ALA A 242 15.79 -11.50 -10.61
C ALA A 242 15.16 -10.12 -10.83
N ALA A 243 15.00 -9.70 -12.10
CA ALA A 243 14.33 -8.45 -12.46
C ALA A 243 12.85 -8.45 -12.06
N ALA A 244 12.15 -9.58 -12.22
CA ALA A 244 10.78 -9.77 -11.73
C ALA A 244 10.65 -9.62 -10.21
N GLY A 245 11.65 -10.09 -9.44
CA GLY A 245 11.72 -9.88 -8.00
C GLY A 245 11.79 -8.39 -7.64
N ILE A 246 12.69 -7.64 -8.27
CA ILE A 246 12.80 -6.18 -8.06
C ILE A 246 11.52 -5.45 -8.50
N LEU A 247 10.94 -5.82 -9.65
CA LEU A 247 9.67 -5.27 -10.12
C LEU A 247 8.55 -5.47 -9.10
N THR A 248 8.47 -6.66 -8.51
CA THR A 248 7.51 -7.02 -7.47
C THR A 248 7.71 -6.16 -6.22
N ALA A 249 8.94 -6.02 -5.75
CA ALA A 249 9.26 -5.19 -4.59
C ALA A 249 8.87 -3.71 -4.82
N VAL A 250 9.23 -3.14 -5.98
CA VAL A 250 8.86 -1.77 -6.36
C VAL A 250 7.33 -1.62 -6.43
N ALA A 251 6.64 -2.62 -6.98
CA ALA A 251 5.19 -2.59 -7.08
C ALA A 251 4.51 -2.62 -5.70
N ALA A 252 5.00 -3.45 -4.79
CA ALA A 252 4.56 -3.50 -3.40
C ALA A 252 4.76 -2.15 -2.71
N VAL A 253 5.97 -1.55 -2.78
CA VAL A 253 6.24 -0.22 -2.20
C VAL A 253 5.25 0.83 -2.72
N HIS A 254 5.03 0.87 -4.03
CA HIS A 254 4.07 1.80 -4.62
C HIS A 254 2.62 1.55 -4.19
N ARG A 255 2.22 0.30 -3.97
CA ARG A 255 0.90 -0.06 -3.45
C ARG A 255 0.74 0.38 -1.99
N ILE A 256 1.68 0.00 -1.12
CA ILE A 256 1.73 0.37 0.30
C ILE A 256 1.63 1.89 0.44
N ARG A 257 2.42 2.63 -0.34
CA ARG A 257 2.37 4.10 -0.34
C ARG A 257 0.98 4.63 -0.69
N ARG A 258 0.34 4.10 -1.73
CA ARG A 258 -1.03 4.52 -2.11
C ARG A 258 -2.05 4.21 -1.02
N GLN A 259 -1.98 3.01 -0.42
CA GLN A 259 -2.87 2.60 0.66
C GLN A 259 -2.66 3.43 1.94
N ALA A 260 -1.41 3.76 2.29
CA ALA A 260 -1.10 4.63 3.41
C ALA A 260 -1.65 6.05 3.21
N PHE A 261 -1.51 6.62 2.00
CA PHE A 261 -2.15 7.89 1.67
C PHE A 261 -3.68 7.82 1.74
N ALA A 262 -4.29 6.74 1.23
CA ALA A 262 -5.73 6.55 1.33
C ALA A 262 -6.22 6.43 2.78
N ALA A 263 -5.41 5.86 3.69
CA ALA A 263 -5.72 5.83 5.11
C ALA A 263 -5.65 7.22 5.76
N LEU A 264 -4.66 8.05 5.40
CA LEU A 264 -4.57 9.44 5.89
C LEU A 264 -5.73 10.31 5.39
N GLU A 265 -6.15 10.15 4.14
CA GLU A 265 -7.31 10.87 3.60
C GLU A 265 -8.62 10.42 4.27
N LEU A 266 -8.74 9.14 4.62
CA LEU A 266 -9.90 8.62 5.37
C LEU A 266 -10.01 9.28 6.74
N ASP A 267 -8.91 9.41 7.50
CA ASP A 267 -8.90 10.14 8.77
C ASP A 267 -9.26 11.63 8.58
N ARG A 268 -8.76 12.27 7.52
CA ARG A 268 -9.07 13.68 7.22
C ARG A 268 -10.55 13.90 6.91
N ALA A 269 -11.16 12.99 6.14
CA ALA A 269 -12.56 13.10 5.73
C ALA A 269 -13.54 12.73 6.85
N ALA A 270 -13.08 12.02 7.89
CA ALA A 270 -13.94 11.58 8.98
C ALA A 270 -14.34 12.74 9.91
N ALA A 271 -15.56 13.25 9.71
CA ALA A 271 -16.28 14.02 10.72
C ALA A 271 -16.81 13.05 11.78
N VAL A 272 -15.99 12.76 12.78
CA VAL A 272 -16.37 11.87 13.87
C VAL A 272 -17.24 12.64 14.86
N GLU A 273 -18.55 12.46 14.77
CA GLU A 273 -19.52 13.08 15.69
C GLU A 273 -19.86 12.20 16.89
N THR A 274 -19.63 10.88 16.78
CA THR A 274 -19.96 9.90 17.83
C THR A 274 -18.75 9.06 18.23
N THR A 275 -18.74 8.62 19.50
CA THR A 275 -17.68 7.75 20.05
C THR A 275 -17.58 6.42 19.29
N ASP A 276 -18.71 5.85 18.86
CA ASP A 276 -18.73 4.58 18.12
C ASP A 276 -18.20 4.73 16.69
N ALA A 277 -18.49 5.85 16.01
CA ALA A 277 -17.87 6.15 14.71
C ALA A 277 -16.35 6.33 14.84
N ALA A 278 -15.88 6.91 15.94
CA ALA A 278 -14.44 7.04 16.19
C ALA A 278 -13.78 5.67 16.44
N ARG A 279 -14.44 4.78 17.20
CA ARG A 279 -13.94 3.41 17.44
C ARG A 279 -13.87 2.62 16.15
N ALA A 280 -14.90 2.69 15.30
CA ALA A 280 -14.91 2.03 13.99
C ALA A 280 -13.78 2.55 13.08
N LEU A 281 -13.56 3.86 13.05
CA LEU A 281 -12.45 4.49 12.33
C LEU A 281 -11.09 3.99 12.84
N VAL A 282 -10.88 3.97 14.16
CA VAL A 282 -9.63 3.47 14.78
C VAL A 282 -9.41 1.99 14.48
N ALA A 283 -10.46 1.17 14.51
CA ALA A 283 -10.36 -0.24 14.13
C ALA A 283 -9.96 -0.40 12.66
N GLN A 284 -10.60 0.34 11.75
CA GLN A 284 -10.28 0.31 10.32
C GLN A 284 -8.86 0.79 10.02
N LEU A 285 -8.41 1.88 10.65
CA LEU A 285 -7.05 2.39 10.50
C LEU A 285 -6.01 1.44 11.11
N SER A 286 -6.32 0.80 12.25
CA SER A 286 -5.45 -0.21 12.87
C SER A 286 -5.27 -1.42 11.96
N HIS A 287 -6.36 -1.92 11.38
CA HIS A 287 -6.31 -3.05 10.45
C HIS A 287 -5.46 -2.71 9.22
N ARG A 288 -5.72 -1.55 8.58
CA ARG A 288 -4.91 -1.07 7.45
C ARG A 288 -3.44 -0.87 7.80
N LEU A 289 -3.14 -0.35 9.00
CA LEU A 289 -1.75 -0.17 9.44
C LEU A 289 -1.04 -1.51 9.61
N ASN A 290 -1.72 -2.50 10.21
CA ASN A 290 -1.18 -3.85 10.36
C ASN A 290 -0.89 -4.47 8.98
N ASP A 291 -1.83 -4.35 8.04
CA ASP A 291 -1.65 -4.84 6.68
C ASP A 291 -0.46 -4.15 5.98
N LEU A 292 -0.33 -2.83 6.13
CA LEU A 292 0.79 -2.05 5.56
C LEU A 292 2.15 -2.44 6.15
N GLN A 293 2.23 -2.77 7.44
CA GLN A 293 3.46 -3.20 8.11
C GLN A 293 3.85 -4.63 7.70
N LEU A 294 2.85 -5.50 7.52
CA LEU A 294 3.01 -6.88 7.09
C LEU A 294 3.44 -6.93 5.61
N ASP A 295 2.66 -6.32 4.70
CA ASP A 295 3.12 -5.34 3.73
C ASP A 295 4.56 -5.40 3.16
N LEU A 296 5.25 -4.26 3.29
CA LEU A 296 6.10 -4.10 4.46
C LEU A 296 7.32 -5.02 4.50
N SER A 297 7.36 -5.78 5.60
CA SER A 297 8.34 -6.81 5.87
C SER A 297 8.30 -7.96 4.85
N PHE A 298 7.13 -8.46 4.45
CA PHE A 298 7.08 -9.63 3.56
C PHE A 298 7.33 -9.33 2.08
N SER A 299 6.82 -8.21 1.55
CA SER A 299 6.82 -7.95 0.10
C SER A 299 7.98 -7.09 -0.37
N VAL A 300 8.70 -6.45 0.55
CA VAL A 300 9.88 -5.66 0.19
C VAL A 300 11.14 -6.38 0.65
N GLU A 301 11.25 -6.75 1.93
CA GLU A 301 12.45 -7.39 2.48
C GLU A 301 12.76 -8.73 1.76
N VAL A 302 11.75 -9.57 1.54
CA VAL A 302 11.94 -10.87 0.86
C VAL A 302 12.43 -10.70 -0.58
N TYR A 303 11.77 -9.85 -1.37
CA TYR A 303 12.09 -9.73 -2.80
C TYR A 303 13.27 -8.81 -3.11
N ALA A 304 13.52 -7.85 -2.23
CA ALA A 304 14.61 -6.91 -2.39
C ALA A 304 15.91 -7.45 -1.79
N ASP A 305 15.88 -8.05 -0.59
CA ASP A 305 17.10 -8.43 0.16
C ASP A 305 17.46 -9.91 0.04
N THR A 306 16.48 -10.80 -0.20
CA THR A 306 16.79 -12.23 -0.28
C THR A 306 17.18 -12.60 -1.70
N ILE A 307 18.46 -12.91 -1.89
CA ILE A 307 18.96 -13.59 -3.09
C ILE A 307 18.45 -15.04 -3.02
N LEU A 308 17.52 -15.38 -3.91
CA LEU A 308 16.86 -16.69 -3.94
C LEU A 308 17.64 -17.72 -4.77
N VAL A 309 18.59 -17.25 -5.58
CA VAL A 309 19.50 -18.07 -6.37
C VAL A 309 20.92 -17.67 -5.97
N PRO A 310 21.60 -18.45 -5.09
CA PRO A 310 22.91 -18.11 -4.57
C PRO A 310 23.99 -18.37 -5.63
N GLU A 311 24.00 -17.54 -6.67
CA GLU A 311 24.94 -17.64 -7.79
C GLU A 311 25.42 -16.25 -8.20
N LEU A 312 26.74 -16.13 -8.33
CA LEU A 312 27.45 -14.85 -8.43
C LEU A 312 26.92 -13.94 -9.54
N LEU A 313 26.55 -14.49 -10.71
CA LEU A 313 26.07 -13.69 -11.83
C LEU A 313 24.71 -13.09 -11.49
N VAL A 314 23.78 -13.94 -11.04
CA VAL A 314 22.42 -13.53 -10.67
C VAL A 314 22.44 -12.54 -9.51
N GLU A 315 23.28 -12.80 -8.50
CA GLU A 315 23.52 -11.91 -7.36
C GLU A 315 24.03 -10.54 -7.77
N SER A 316 25.06 -10.51 -8.62
CA SER A 316 25.66 -9.25 -9.04
C SER A 316 24.71 -8.41 -9.89
N PHE A 317 23.91 -9.07 -10.74
CA PHE A 317 22.85 -8.40 -11.49
C PHE A 317 21.77 -7.83 -10.57
N HIS A 318 21.25 -8.66 -9.65
CA HIS A 318 20.17 -8.28 -8.74
C HIS A 318 20.59 -7.12 -7.83
N ALA A 319 21.77 -7.19 -7.22
CA ALA A 319 22.32 -6.11 -6.39
C ALA A 319 22.45 -4.80 -7.18
N SER A 320 23.02 -4.86 -8.40
CA SER A 320 23.16 -3.69 -9.26
C SER A 320 21.81 -3.09 -9.65
N LEU A 321 20.82 -3.91 -10.00
CA LEU A 321 19.48 -3.46 -10.38
C LEU A 321 18.68 -2.89 -9.20
N ARG A 322 18.84 -3.48 -8.00
CA ARG A 322 18.27 -2.98 -6.75
C ARG A 322 18.73 -1.54 -6.47
N ASP A 323 20.02 -1.27 -6.63
CA ASP A 323 20.59 0.06 -6.39
C ASP A 323 20.03 1.13 -7.33
N VAL A 324 19.92 0.82 -8.63
CA VAL A 324 19.38 1.74 -9.65
C VAL A 324 17.89 1.99 -9.47
N SER A 325 17.17 1.03 -8.90
CA SER A 325 15.73 1.14 -8.69
C SER A 325 15.37 2.18 -7.62
N SER A 326 16.35 2.70 -6.85
CA SER A 326 16.14 3.60 -5.70
C SER A 326 15.13 3.02 -4.70
N LEU A 327 15.12 1.69 -4.61
CA LEU A 327 14.16 0.96 -3.79
C LEU A 327 14.35 1.29 -2.30
N ALA A 328 15.59 1.49 -1.86
CA ALA A 328 15.92 1.92 -0.51
C ALA A 328 15.30 3.28 -0.16
N ASP A 329 15.44 4.30 -1.02
CA ASP A 329 14.85 5.63 -0.78
C ASP A 329 13.32 5.59 -0.82
N ALA A 330 12.77 4.83 -1.77
CA ALA A 330 11.33 4.64 -1.90
C ALA A 330 10.75 3.93 -0.67
N LEU A 331 11.45 2.93 -0.13
CA LEU A 331 11.10 2.23 1.10
C LEU A 331 11.17 3.16 2.31
N ALA A 332 12.30 3.87 2.51
CA ALA A 332 12.47 4.81 3.62
C ALA A 332 11.42 5.93 3.62
N ASN A 333 11.04 6.43 2.44
CA ASN A 333 9.95 7.40 2.33
C ASN A 333 8.58 6.78 2.67
N THR A 334 8.32 5.55 2.22
CA THR A 334 7.07 4.86 2.48
C THR A 334 6.92 4.51 3.96
N SER A 335 7.97 4.03 4.62
CA SER A 335 8.00 3.78 6.07
C SER A 335 7.65 5.04 6.87
N ARG A 336 8.20 6.21 6.51
CA ARG A 336 7.85 7.49 7.14
C ARG A 336 6.37 7.87 7.00
N ILE A 337 5.71 7.49 5.89
CA ILE A 337 4.27 7.72 5.71
C ILE A 337 3.47 6.76 6.60
N VAL A 338 3.89 5.50 6.69
CA VAL A 338 3.26 4.50 7.58
C VAL A 338 3.40 4.89 9.06
N GLU A 339 4.58 5.36 9.48
CA GLU A 339 4.81 5.93 10.83
C GLU A 339 3.87 7.10 11.13
N ARG A 340 3.59 7.94 10.13
CA ARG A 340 2.63 9.04 10.28
C ARG A 340 1.20 8.52 10.48
N VAL A 341 0.79 7.47 9.77
CA VAL A 341 -0.51 6.80 10.01
C VAL A 341 -0.57 6.28 11.44
N ASN A 342 0.49 5.65 11.93
CA ASN A 342 0.58 5.18 13.31
C ASN A 342 0.47 6.31 14.34
N ALA A 343 1.15 7.44 14.11
CA ALA A 343 1.07 8.60 14.99
C ALA A 343 -0.36 9.22 15.04
N VAL A 344 -1.04 9.28 13.90
CA VAL A 344 -2.45 9.72 13.83
C VAL A 344 -3.36 8.76 14.60
N LEU A 345 -3.17 7.45 14.42
CA LEU A 345 -3.90 6.42 15.14
C LEU A 345 -3.71 6.52 16.66
N ALA A 346 -2.48 6.70 17.13
CA ALA A 346 -2.17 6.88 18.55
C ALA A 346 -2.87 8.13 19.11
N THR A 347 -2.85 9.24 18.38
CA THR A 347 -3.54 10.48 18.78
C THR A 347 -5.05 10.27 18.91
N ARG A 348 -5.67 9.55 17.97
CA ARG A 348 -7.12 9.23 18.02
C ARG A 348 -7.47 8.31 19.18
N ARG A 349 -6.64 7.31 19.50
CA ARG A 349 -6.84 6.42 20.65
C ARG A 349 -6.84 7.20 21.97
N VAL A 350 -5.87 8.08 22.18
CA VAL A 350 -5.82 8.94 23.38
C VAL A 350 -7.06 9.84 23.47
N GLY A 351 -7.49 10.42 22.35
CA GLY A 351 -8.71 11.23 22.31
C GLY A 351 -9.97 10.42 22.67
N LEU A 352 -10.06 9.17 22.21
CA LEU A 352 -11.13 8.24 22.53
C LEU A 352 -11.14 7.82 24.00
N GLU A 353 -9.97 7.51 24.57
CA GLU A 353 -9.82 7.18 26.00
C GLU A 353 -10.27 8.36 26.87
N THR A 354 -9.86 9.58 26.49
CA THR A 354 -10.26 10.81 27.18
C THR A 354 -11.78 11.03 27.10
N ALA A 355 -12.38 10.85 25.93
CA ALA A 355 -13.82 11.00 25.75
C ALA A 355 -14.61 9.92 26.51
N ALA A 356 -14.14 8.67 26.51
CA ALA A 356 -14.76 7.59 27.27
C ALA A 356 -14.70 7.85 28.78
N GLN A 357 -13.57 8.38 29.28
CA GLN A 357 -13.41 8.77 30.67
C GLN A 357 -14.35 9.92 31.04
N GLN A 358 -14.50 10.93 30.18
CA GLN A 358 -15.46 12.02 30.39
C GLN A 358 -16.91 11.53 30.46
N TYR A 359 -17.31 10.63 29.57
CA TYR A 359 -18.64 10.02 29.61
C TYR A 359 -18.88 9.21 30.90
N ALA A 360 -17.87 8.49 31.37
CA ALA A 360 -17.95 7.76 32.63
C ALA A 360 -18.10 8.72 33.83
N GLU A 361 -17.30 9.79 33.88
CA GLU A 361 -17.40 10.82 34.92
C GLU A 361 -18.76 11.53 34.92
N ASP A 362 -19.30 11.88 33.74
CA ASP A 362 -20.60 12.53 33.64
C ASP A 362 -21.75 11.60 34.04
N ARG A 363 -21.67 10.32 33.68
CA ARG A 363 -22.63 9.31 34.14
C ARG A 363 -22.58 9.17 35.66
N ASP A 364 -21.38 9.08 36.23
CA ASP A 364 -21.20 8.92 37.67
C ASP A 364 -21.68 10.18 38.43
N ARG A 365 -21.50 11.38 37.86
CA ARG A 365 -22.10 12.63 38.39
C ARG A 365 -23.63 12.59 38.35
N VAL A 366 -24.24 12.14 37.27
CA VAL A 366 -25.70 12.02 37.15
C VAL A 366 -26.22 10.98 38.14
N LEU A 367 -25.56 9.83 38.25
CA LEU A 367 -25.94 8.76 39.15
C LEU A 367 -25.82 9.21 40.62
N ALA A 368 -24.73 9.92 40.95
CA ALA A 368 -24.56 10.54 42.26
C ALA A 368 -25.64 11.60 42.54
N ALA A 369 -26.03 12.41 41.55
CA ALA A 369 -27.10 13.40 41.70
C ALA A 369 -28.47 12.73 41.91
N VAL A 370 -28.76 11.63 41.21
CA VAL A 370 -29.99 10.84 41.38
C VAL A 370 -30.03 10.17 42.75
N ILE A 371 -28.92 9.57 43.20
CA ILE A 371 -28.81 8.98 44.54
C ILE A 371 -28.97 10.05 45.62
N ALA A 372 -28.35 11.22 45.46
CA ALA A 372 -28.50 12.34 46.38
C ALA A 372 -29.96 12.83 46.46
N ALA A 373 -30.64 12.99 45.31
CA ALA A 373 -32.04 13.39 45.26
C ALA A 373 -32.98 12.33 45.88
N GLY A 374 -32.74 11.05 45.60
CA GLY A 374 -33.50 9.93 46.16
C GLY A 374 -33.36 9.81 47.68
N SER A 375 -32.13 9.92 48.19
CA SER A 375 -31.87 9.94 49.64
C SER A 375 -32.53 11.12 50.34
N LEU A 376 -32.58 12.29 49.69
CA LEU A 376 -33.23 13.48 50.24
C LEU A 376 -34.77 13.30 50.32
N LEU A 377 -35.37 12.57 49.37
CA LEU A 377 -36.81 12.30 49.32
C LEU A 377 -37.28 11.21 50.30
N ALA A 378 -36.39 10.32 50.76
CA ALA A 378 -36.73 9.24 51.69
C ALA A 378 -36.78 9.68 53.17
N LEU A 379 -36.15 10.81 53.50
CA LEU A 379 -36.06 11.36 54.86
C LEU A 379 -37.38 11.89 55.44
N PRO A 380 -38.21 12.65 54.68
CA PRO A 380 -39.47 13.21 55.20
C PRO A 380 -40.50 12.14 55.62
N PRO A 381 -40.73 11.05 54.86
CA PRO A 381 -41.62 9.98 55.32
C PRO A 381 -41.13 9.31 56.60
N ALA A 382 -39.82 9.09 56.75
CA ALA A 382 -39.24 8.49 57.95
C ALA A 382 -39.37 9.39 59.19
N LEU A 383 -39.15 10.70 59.04
CA LEU A 383 -39.36 11.70 60.09
C LEU A 383 -40.84 11.85 60.47
N LEU A 384 -41.75 11.80 59.49
CA LEU A 384 -43.19 11.80 59.75
C LEU A 384 -43.62 10.52 60.47
N LEU A 385 -43.14 9.35 60.05
CA LEU A 385 -43.40 8.09 60.75
C LEU A 385 -42.88 8.12 62.20
N ALA A 386 -41.69 8.66 62.41
CA ALA A 386 -41.11 8.83 63.74
C ALA A 386 -41.92 9.81 64.61
N TYR A 387 -42.38 10.92 64.04
CA TYR A 387 -43.23 11.89 64.72
C TYR A 387 -44.57 11.27 65.17
N PHE A 388 -45.23 10.53 64.27
CA PHE A 388 -46.48 9.84 64.60
C PHE A 388 -46.28 8.64 65.53
N GLY A 389 -45.10 8.00 65.52
CA GLY A 389 -44.76 6.93 66.44
C GLY A 389 -44.48 7.41 67.87
N VAL A 390 -43.77 8.53 68.02
CA VAL A 390 -43.37 9.08 69.33
C VAL A 390 -44.50 9.87 70.00
N ASN A 391 -45.32 10.61 69.24
CA ASN A 391 -46.45 11.40 69.77
C ASN A 391 -47.80 10.65 69.72
N SER A 392 -47.78 9.31 69.76
CA SER A 392 -48.99 8.48 69.61
C SER A 392 -50.08 8.73 70.67
N SER A 393 -49.74 9.38 71.80
CA SER A 393 -50.68 9.76 72.86
C SER A 393 -51.45 11.07 72.61
N ASP A 394 -51.02 11.92 71.66
CA ASP A 394 -51.66 13.21 71.32
C ASP A 394 -52.42 13.17 69.97
N VAL A 395 -52.57 11.98 69.38
CA VAL A 395 -53.31 11.79 68.12
C VAL A 395 -54.74 11.32 68.45
N ASP A 396 -55.73 12.15 68.12
CA ASP A 396 -57.15 11.86 68.36
C ASP A 396 -57.58 10.58 67.62
N PRO A 397 -57.98 9.51 68.33
CA PRO A 397 -58.27 8.20 67.72
C PRO A 397 -59.53 8.19 66.83
N SER A 398 -60.30 9.29 66.81
CA SER A 398 -61.52 9.44 66.03
C SER A 398 -61.32 10.07 64.64
N ARG A 399 -60.09 10.47 64.27
CA ARG A 399 -59.80 11.19 63.02
C ARG A 399 -58.69 10.57 62.19
N SER A 400 -58.80 10.71 60.87
CA SER A 400 -57.82 10.19 59.91
C SER A 400 -56.54 11.06 59.93
N ILE A 401 -55.38 10.40 59.88
CA ILE A 401 -54.03 11.00 59.80
C ILE A 401 -53.88 11.98 58.59
N LEU A 402 -54.78 11.91 57.62
CA LEU A 402 -54.78 12.74 56.40
C LEU A 402 -55.61 14.04 56.51
N ASP A 403 -56.10 14.40 57.69
CA ASP A 403 -56.86 15.65 57.88
C ASP A 403 -55.96 16.89 57.80
N PHE A 404 -55.84 17.42 56.57
CA PHE A 404 -55.00 18.58 56.22
C PHE A 404 -55.39 19.86 56.98
N GLN A 405 -56.63 19.98 57.46
CA GLN A 405 -57.08 21.17 58.20
C GLN A 405 -56.51 21.22 59.63
N HIS A 406 -56.20 20.07 60.23
CA HIS A 406 -55.68 20.00 61.60
C HIS A 406 -54.16 19.80 61.67
N TYR A 407 -53.62 18.91 60.83
CA TYR A 407 -52.18 18.58 60.84
C TYR A 407 -51.35 19.37 59.81
N GLY A 408 -51.97 20.27 59.03
CA GLY A 408 -51.32 21.01 57.95
C GLY A 408 -50.08 21.81 58.39
N VAL A 409 -50.08 22.36 59.61
CA VAL A 409 -48.92 23.08 60.17
C VAL A 409 -47.77 22.13 60.51
N ALA A 410 -48.06 20.93 61.03
CA ALA A 410 -47.03 19.92 61.33
C ALA A 410 -46.39 19.40 60.03
N TYR A 411 -47.19 19.15 59.00
CA TYR A 411 -46.69 18.83 57.66
C TYR A 411 -45.86 19.98 57.09
N ALA A 412 -46.31 21.24 57.18
CA ALA A 412 -45.56 22.39 56.68
C ALA A 412 -44.21 22.57 57.38
N ILE A 413 -44.14 22.41 58.70
CA ILE A 413 -42.89 22.49 59.46
C ILE A 413 -41.95 21.34 59.10
N ALA A 414 -42.46 20.10 59.02
CA ALA A 414 -41.68 18.93 58.65
C ALA A 414 -41.06 19.05 57.24
N TRP A 415 -41.78 19.69 56.30
CA TRP A 415 -41.30 19.91 54.93
C TRP A 415 -40.49 21.22 54.76
N SER A 416 -40.53 22.15 55.71
CA SER A 416 -39.87 23.47 55.60
C SER A 416 -38.34 23.43 55.42
N PRO A 417 -37.55 22.62 56.16
CA PRO A 417 -36.09 22.59 55.94
C PRO A 417 -35.73 21.96 54.58
N PHE A 418 -36.59 21.08 54.04
CA PHE A 418 -36.41 20.47 52.73
C PHE A 418 -36.66 21.47 51.59
N LEU A 419 -37.74 22.24 51.68
CA LEU A 419 -38.03 23.33 50.72
C LEU A 419 -36.91 24.38 50.73
N LEU A 420 -36.37 24.71 51.91
CA LEU A 420 -35.22 25.61 52.05
C LEU A 420 -33.97 25.05 51.35
N LEU A 421 -33.70 23.75 51.50
CA LEU A 421 -32.53 23.09 50.90
C LEU A 421 -32.63 23.02 49.37
N ILE A 422 -33.82 22.74 48.82
CA ILE A 422 -34.11 22.81 47.38
C ILE A 422 -33.90 24.23 46.86
N LEU A 423 -34.39 25.24 47.57
CA LEU A 423 -34.25 26.64 47.17
C LEU A 423 -32.77 27.07 47.15
N VAL A 424 -31.99 26.69 48.17
CA VAL A 424 -30.53 26.94 48.21
C VAL A 424 -29.81 26.21 47.07
N GLY A 425 -30.18 24.97 46.77
CA GLY A 425 -29.63 24.20 45.64
C GLY A 425 -29.92 24.84 44.28
N LEU A 426 -31.15 25.32 44.06
CA LEU A 426 -31.54 26.05 42.84
C LEU A 426 -30.80 27.40 42.71
N LEU A 427 -30.63 28.13 43.81
CA LEU A 427 -29.87 29.39 43.85
C LEU A 427 -28.37 29.15 43.56
N ALA A 428 -27.78 28.08 44.10
CA ALA A 428 -26.39 27.70 43.82
C ALA A 428 -26.21 27.29 42.36
N ARG A 429 -27.12 26.49 41.80
CA ARG A 429 -27.11 26.09 40.39
C ARG A 429 -27.23 27.30 39.46
N ARG A 430 -28.10 28.26 39.77
CA ARG A 430 -28.22 29.54 39.04
C ARG A 430 -26.95 30.40 39.12
N ARG A 431 -26.28 30.44 40.28
CA ARG A 431 -25.01 31.19 40.43
C ARG A 431 -23.83 30.56 39.67
N ILE A 432 -23.77 29.23 39.57
CA ILE A 432 -22.72 28.52 38.81
C ILE A 432 -22.95 28.68 37.30
N SER A 433 -24.21 28.63 36.85
CA SER A 433 -24.55 28.85 35.43
C SER A 433 -24.37 30.31 34.98
N LEU A 434 -24.43 31.29 35.89
CA LEU A 434 -24.09 32.69 35.62
C LEU A 434 -22.57 33.01 35.72
N ARG A 435 -21.74 32.07 36.20
CA ARG A 435 -20.27 32.23 36.36
C ARG A 435 -19.44 31.43 35.36
N LEU A 436 -20.05 30.78 34.37
CA LEU A 436 -19.30 30.28 33.23
C LEU A 436 -18.89 31.49 32.38
N PRO A 437 -17.59 31.79 32.22
CA PRO A 437 -17.16 32.71 31.19
C PRO A 437 -17.64 32.12 29.86
N ALA A 438 -18.27 32.95 29.04
CA ALA A 438 -18.58 32.57 27.66
C ALA A 438 -17.30 31.97 27.03
N PRO A 439 -17.40 30.89 26.24
CA PRO A 439 -16.23 30.33 25.58
C PRO A 439 -15.59 31.43 24.73
N ASP A 440 -14.37 31.84 25.08
CA ASP A 440 -13.61 32.83 24.34
C ASP A 440 -13.44 32.35 22.89
N ALA A 441 -14.28 32.86 21.99
CA ALA A 441 -14.14 32.76 20.54
C ALA A 441 -12.77 33.26 20.06
N ALA A 442 -12.05 34.02 20.90
CA ALA A 442 -10.69 34.48 20.67
C ALA A 442 -9.62 33.37 20.68
N THR A 443 -9.84 32.23 21.35
CA THR A 443 -8.83 31.15 21.43
C THR A 443 -8.86 30.21 20.23
N SER A 444 -10.03 29.92 19.65
CA SER A 444 -10.15 29.11 18.44
C SER A 444 -9.65 29.84 17.19
N GLU A 445 -9.92 31.15 17.07
CA GLU A 445 -9.42 31.99 15.98
C GLU A 445 -7.90 32.25 16.08
N ARG A 446 -7.34 32.39 17.29
CA ARG A 446 -5.88 32.54 17.47
C ARG A 446 -5.13 31.25 17.16
N ARG A 447 -5.68 30.06 17.50
CA ARG A 447 -5.06 28.76 17.16
C ARG A 447 -5.08 28.50 15.66
N THR A 448 -6.18 28.82 14.98
CA THR A 448 -6.30 28.68 13.51
C THR A 448 -5.47 29.73 12.75
N ARG A 449 -5.39 30.99 13.20
CA ARG A 449 -4.55 32.03 12.55
C ARG A 449 -3.05 31.82 12.77
N ARG A 450 -2.62 31.32 13.93
CA ARG A 450 -1.19 31.06 14.21
C ARG A 450 -0.67 29.87 13.39
N PHE A 451 -1.50 28.86 13.13
CA PHE A 451 -1.14 27.71 12.29
C PHE A 451 -1.23 28.02 10.77
N ARG A 452 -2.17 28.88 10.34
CA ARG A 452 -2.19 29.39 8.95
C ARG A 452 -0.96 30.25 8.60
N ARG A 453 -0.41 31.00 9.57
CA ARG A 453 0.83 31.77 9.38
C ARG A 453 2.09 30.91 9.33
N SER A 454 2.17 29.79 10.06
CA SER A 454 3.30 28.85 9.95
C SER A 454 3.28 28.04 8.65
N LEU A 455 2.09 27.67 8.15
CA LEU A 455 1.95 26.99 6.86
C LEU A 455 2.31 27.90 5.67
N ARG A 456 1.93 29.19 5.72
CA ARG A 456 2.33 30.15 4.67
C ARG A 456 3.83 30.49 4.71
N SER A 457 4.46 30.52 5.88
CA SER A 457 5.91 30.73 5.96
C SER A 457 6.72 29.51 5.51
N TRP A 458 6.14 28.30 5.58
CA TRP A 458 6.77 27.08 5.10
C TRP A 458 6.59 26.88 3.59
N LEU A 459 5.40 27.18 3.04
CA LEU A 459 5.15 27.18 1.59
C LEU A 459 5.81 28.36 0.85
N GLY A 460 6.21 29.43 1.55
CA GLY A 460 6.88 30.61 0.97
C GLY A 460 8.41 30.57 0.96
N ARG A 461 9.05 29.54 1.54
CA ARG A 461 10.53 29.48 1.66
C ARG A 461 11.25 28.69 0.57
N SER A 462 10.54 28.19 -0.45
CA SER A 462 11.12 27.42 -1.56
C SER A 462 11.31 28.19 -2.87
N ARG A 463 11.28 29.53 -2.85
CA ARG A 463 11.69 30.36 -4.00
C ARG A 463 12.81 31.32 -3.61
N ARG A 464 14.05 30.84 -3.66
CA ARG A 464 15.20 31.67 -4.03
C ARG A 464 15.34 31.58 -5.55
N PRO A 465 15.25 32.68 -6.32
CA PRO A 465 15.80 32.72 -7.66
C PRO A 465 17.31 32.94 -7.53
N GLY A 466 18.09 31.92 -7.87
CA GLY A 466 19.53 32.03 -8.09
C GLY A 466 19.76 32.40 -9.55
N ARG A 467 20.52 33.48 -9.73
CA ARG A 467 21.12 33.94 -11.00
C ARG A 467 21.94 32.85 -11.68
#